data_AF-U1X8N3-F1
#
_entry.id   AF-U1X8N3-F1
#
_cell.length_a   1.000
_cell.length_b   1.000
_cell.length_c   1.000
_cell.angle_alpha   90.00
_cell.angle_beta   90.00
_cell.angle_gamma   90.00
#
_symmetry.space_group_name_H-M   'P 1'
#
loop_
_entity.id
_entity.type
_entity.pdbx_description
1 polymer ?
#
loop_
_entity_poly.entity_id
_entity_poly.type
_entity_poly.pdbx_seq_one_letter_code
_entity_poly.pdbx_strand_id
1 'polypeptide(L)'
;MDKEFDEIENVYQDEDKDSYLVLENSDLKQYETDEYEYEYEVAEYDKSEDEEEYIITTTDPFERPVKVKKMTWENHVTDGDHDRTEFLGQEWLIENVIRNPSIIIRDNPDDPENKRERYLDLVVLPEASTVREIVIVVDHSYKQREFGDVVTIISKKKLNQERLKGGAIYVRHQPPTTKKDKG
;
A
#
# COMPACT_ATOMS: atom_id res chain seq x y z
N MET A 1 -16.93 -16.33 47.38
CA MET A 1 -16.80 -15.09 48.15
C MET A 1 -15.87 -14.21 47.36
N ASP A 2 -16.48 -13.18 46.83
CA ASP A 2 -15.98 -12.16 45.94
C ASP A 2 -14.83 -11.35 46.56
N LYS A 3 -13.97 -10.83 45.67
CA LYS A 3 -13.53 -9.43 45.59
C LYS A 3 -12.70 -9.31 44.30
N GLU A 4 -13.33 -8.79 43.25
CA GLU A 4 -13.34 -7.37 42.86
C GLU A 4 -12.13 -7.07 41.95
N PHE A 5 -12.47 -6.81 40.69
CA PHE A 5 -11.63 -6.07 39.76
C PHE A 5 -11.43 -4.66 40.32
N ASP A 6 -10.21 -4.14 40.19
CA ASP A 6 -10.03 -2.71 39.95
C ASP A 6 -9.03 -2.53 38.81
N GLU A 7 -9.50 -1.83 37.79
CA GLU A 7 -8.74 -1.27 36.68
C GLU A 7 -7.72 -0.27 37.22
N ILE A 8 -6.49 -0.31 36.70
CA ILE A 8 -5.70 0.91 36.54
C ILE A 8 -5.22 0.94 35.09
N GLU A 9 -5.93 1.74 34.31
CA GLU A 9 -5.42 2.40 33.11
C GLU A 9 -4.08 3.08 33.43
N ASN A 10 -3.06 2.80 32.64
CA ASN A 10 -2.02 3.78 32.36
C ASN A 10 -1.65 3.68 30.90
N VAL A 11 -2.32 4.53 30.12
CA VAL A 11 -1.89 4.94 28.78
C VAL A 11 -0.55 5.64 28.92
N TYR A 12 0.49 5.07 28.33
CA TYR A 12 1.69 5.82 27.95
C TYR A 12 1.79 5.79 26.43
N GLN A 13 1.43 6.91 25.82
CA GLN A 13 2.04 7.33 24.57
C GLN A 13 3.40 7.91 24.93
N ASP A 14 4.47 7.33 24.38
CA ASP A 14 5.66 8.11 24.09
C ASP A 14 6.22 7.65 22.74
N GLU A 15 6.54 8.65 21.94
CA GLU A 15 7.07 8.56 20.59
C GLU A 15 8.51 8.02 20.66
N ASP A 16 8.91 7.27 19.63
CA ASP A 16 10.26 6.73 19.45
C ASP A 16 10.72 5.65 20.46
N LYS A 17 10.53 4.37 20.09
CA LYS A 17 11.57 3.29 20.11
C LYS A 17 10.95 1.90 19.93
N ASP A 18 11.62 1.09 19.11
CA ASP A 18 11.43 -0.35 18.96
C ASP A 18 11.35 -1.04 20.34
N SER A 19 10.17 -1.55 20.70
CA SER A 19 9.98 -2.29 21.94
C SER A 19 10.41 -3.75 21.76
N TYR A 20 11.53 -4.13 22.35
CA TYR A 20 11.90 -5.53 22.56
C TYR A 20 11.38 -6.00 23.92
N LEU A 21 10.67 -7.12 23.97
CA LEU A 21 10.30 -7.80 25.21
C LEU A 21 11.53 -8.57 25.73
N VAL A 22 12.17 -8.04 26.78
CA VAL A 22 13.22 -8.74 27.53
C VAL A 22 12.56 -9.53 28.66
N LEU A 23 12.68 -10.86 28.64
CA LEU A 23 12.30 -11.69 29.78
C LEU A 23 13.37 -11.51 30.87
N GLU A 24 13.06 -10.73 31.90
CA GLU A 24 13.90 -10.60 33.08
C GLU A 24 13.84 -11.89 33.92
N ASN A 25 14.90 -12.69 33.86
CA ASN A 25 15.23 -13.59 34.95
C ASN A 25 16.12 -12.81 35.94
N SER A 26 15.61 -12.70 37.17
CA SER A 26 16.29 -12.11 38.32
C SER A 26 17.62 -12.80 38.61
N ASP A 27 18.73 -12.08 38.45
CA ASP A 27 19.91 -12.09 39.33
C ASP A 27 21.04 -11.22 38.72
N LEU A 28 21.07 -9.95 39.12
CA LEU A 28 22.12 -8.99 38.75
C LEU A 28 23.44 -9.32 39.47
N LYS A 29 24.46 -9.74 38.72
CA LYS A 29 25.86 -9.63 39.12
C LYS A 29 26.62 -8.77 38.10
N GLN A 30 27.26 -7.72 38.57
CA GLN A 30 28.18 -6.88 37.79
C GLN A 30 29.43 -7.69 37.41
N TYR A 31 29.77 -7.72 36.12
CA TYR A 31 31.07 -8.18 35.63
C TYR A 31 31.61 -7.17 34.61
N GLU A 32 32.94 -7.03 34.64
CA GLU A 32 33.75 -6.12 33.83
C GLU A 32 33.58 -6.41 32.33
N THR A 33 33.63 -5.34 31.53
CA THR A 33 33.33 -5.36 30.09
C THR A 33 34.49 -5.94 29.29
N ASP A 34 34.41 -7.22 28.96
CA ASP A 34 35.14 -7.78 27.82
C ASP A 34 34.36 -7.47 26.54
N GLU A 35 35.05 -7.02 25.49
CA GLU A 35 34.46 -6.73 24.17
C GLU A 35 33.94 -8.04 23.55
N TYR A 36 32.61 -8.24 23.62
CA TYR A 36 31.95 -9.34 22.92
C TYR A 36 31.64 -8.92 21.48
N GLU A 37 32.30 -9.54 20.49
CA GLU A 37 31.83 -9.53 19.11
C GLU A 37 30.52 -10.35 19.05
N TYR A 38 29.41 -9.66 18.80
CA TYR A 38 28.13 -10.30 18.55
C TYR A 38 28.05 -10.71 17.08
N GLU A 39 28.24 -12.00 16.78
CA GLU A 39 27.78 -12.56 15.52
C GLU A 39 26.25 -12.65 15.56
N TYR A 40 25.59 -11.76 14.82
CA TYR A 40 24.15 -11.84 14.59
C TYR A 40 23.89 -12.96 13.58
N GLU A 41 23.50 -14.14 14.05
CA GLU A 41 22.74 -15.05 13.18
C GLU A 41 21.39 -14.39 12.90
N VAL A 42 21.23 -13.87 11.69
CA VAL A 42 19.93 -13.42 11.19
C VAL A 42 19.08 -14.68 11.06
N ALA A 43 18.30 -14.98 12.11
CA ALA A 43 17.23 -15.94 12.00
C ALA A 43 16.33 -15.46 10.86
N GLU A 44 16.32 -16.18 9.74
CA GLU A 44 15.31 -16.02 8.71
C GLU A 44 13.97 -16.18 9.43
N TYR A 45 13.28 -15.06 9.61
CA TYR A 45 11.94 -15.06 10.15
C TYR A 45 11.07 -15.65 9.05
N ASP A 46 11.00 -16.98 9.01
CA ASP A 46 10.01 -17.72 8.26
C ASP A 46 8.69 -17.44 8.96
N LYS A 47 8.09 -16.30 8.59
CA LYS A 47 6.74 -15.93 8.97
C LYS A 47 5.88 -17.02 8.36
N SER A 48 5.56 -18.02 9.19
CA SER A 48 4.63 -19.10 8.89
C SER A 48 3.57 -18.60 7.95
N GLU A 49 3.45 -19.27 6.81
CA GLU A 49 2.50 -19.05 5.72
C GLU A 49 1.06 -18.92 6.25
N ASP A 50 0.71 -17.76 6.80
CA ASP A 50 -0.50 -17.11 6.31
C ASP A 50 -0.16 -16.82 4.84
N GLU A 51 -0.48 -17.76 3.94
CA GLU A 51 -0.47 -17.49 2.50
C GLU A 51 -1.21 -16.17 2.31
N GLU A 52 -0.47 -15.07 2.12
CA GLU A 52 -1.08 -13.75 1.96
C GLU A 52 -1.97 -13.85 0.71
N GLU A 53 -3.27 -14.02 0.91
CA GLU A 53 -4.20 -14.27 -0.19
C GLU A 53 -4.23 -13.02 -1.07
N TYR A 54 -3.67 -13.12 -2.27
CA TYR A 54 -3.71 -12.05 -3.26
C TYR A 54 -4.96 -12.22 -4.12
N ILE A 55 -5.84 -11.22 -4.11
CA ILE A 55 -7.08 -11.24 -4.90
C ILE A 55 -6.88 -10.74 -6.33
N ILE A 56 -5.84 -9.93 -6.55
CA ILE A 56 -5.46 -9.42 -7.87
C ILE A 56 -3.95 -9.63 -7.99
N THR A 57 -3.54 -10.28 -9.08
CA THR A 57 -2.15 -10.39 -9.50
C THR A 57 -2.11 -10.05 -10.98
N THR A 58 -1.42 -8.97 -11.32
CA THR A 58 -1.35 -8.48 -12.70
C THR A 58 -0.03 -7.78 -12.97
N THR A 59 0.16 -7.19 -14.14
CA THR A 59 1.35 -6.40 -14.48
C THR A 59 0.97 -5.00 -14.91
N ASP A 60 1.84 -4.03 -14.65
CA ASP A 60 1.64 -2.65 -15.10
C ASP A 60 2.18 -2.41 -16.54
N PRO A 61 2.09 -1.19 -17.11
CA PRO A 61 2.60 -0.89 -18.44
C PRO A 61 4.10 -1.09 -18.65
N PHE A 62 4.87 -1.23 -17.56
CA PHE A 62 6.31 -1.52 -17.58
C PHE A 62 6.59 -3.01 -17.36
N GLU A 63 5.56 -3.85 -17.43
CA GLU A 63 5.62 -5.29 -17.16
C GLU A 63 6.06 -5.63 -15.72
N ARG A 64 5.97 -4.67 -14.79
CA ARG A 64 6.26 -4.91 -13.37
C ARG A 64 5.08 -5.65 -12.74
N PRO A 65 5.30 -6.77 -12.03
CA PRO A 65 4.23 -7.43 -11.28
C PRO A 65 3.65 -6.47 -10.24
N VAL A 66 2.32 -6.44 -10.13
CA VAL A 66 1.59 -5.67 -9.11
C VAL A 66 0.54 -6.58 -8.50
N LYS A 67 0.45 -6.57 -7.17
CA LYS A 67 -0.46 -7.43 -6.43
C LYS A 67 -1.31 -6.63 -5.44
N VAL A 68 -2.52 -7.13 -5.20
CA VAL A 68 -3.44 -6.60 -4.19
C VAL A 68 -3.74 -7.71 -3.19
N LYS A 69 -3.35 -7.49 -1.93
CA LYS A 69 -3.70 -8.40 -0.84
C LYS A 69 -5.18 -8.29 -0.53
N LYS A 70 -5.79 -9.43 -0.18
CA LYS A 70 -7.17 -9.51 0.31
C LYS A 70 -7.41 -8.59 1.50
N MET A 71 -6.50 -8.59 2.47
CA MET A 71 -6.58 -7.69 3.63
C MET A 71 -6.53 -6.21 3.24
N THR A 72 -5.74 -5.82 2.24
CA THR A 72 -5.76 -4.43 1.75
C THR A 72 -7.11 -4.12 1.12
N TRP A 73 -7.65 -5.05 0.32
CA TRP A 73 -8.96 -4.89 -0.30
C TRP A 73 -10.06 -4.70 0.74
N GLU A 74 -10.12 -5.62 1.70
CA GLU A 74 -11.10 -5.59 2.76
C GLU A 74 -10.96 -4.30 3.59
N ASN A 75 -9.78 -3.97 4.12
CA ASN A 75 -9.64 -2.86 5.07
C ASN A 75 -9.54 -1.46 4.45
N HIS A 76 -9.03 -1.34 3.22
CA HIS A 76 -8.72 -0.03 2.62
C HIS A 76 -9.54 0.28 1.37
N VAL A 77 -10.24 -0.72 0.81
CA VAL A 77 -11.00 -0.58 -0.44
C VAL A 77 -12.49 -0.77 -0.21
N THR A 78 -12.92 -1.80 0.53
CA THR A 78 -14.34 -2.11 0.72
C THR A 78 -14.88 -1.81 2.12
N ASP A 79 -14.09 -1.97 3.18
CA ASP A 79 -14.53 -2.01 4.60
C ASP A 79 -13.58 -1.22 5.55
N GLY A 80 -13.17 -0.01 5.15
CA GLY A 80 -12.48 0.94 6.05
C GLY A 80 -13.46 1.89 6.76
N ASP A 81 -12.95 2.92 7.48
CA ASP A 81 -13.71 3.99 8.20
C ASP A 81 -14.88 4.66 7.42
N HIS A 82 -15.00 4.36 6.13
CA HIS A 82 -16.15 4.64 5.31
C HIS A 82 -16.47 3.39 4.49
N ASP A 83 -17.65 2.80 4.68
CA ASP A 83 -18.21 1.76 3.78
C ASP A 83 -18.09 2.23 2.32
N ARG A 84 -17.21 1.57 1.55
CA ARG A 84 -16.94 1.88 0.13
C ARG A 84 -17.46 0.75 -0.74
N THR A 85 -18.76 0.51 -0.64
CA THR A 85 -19.47 -0.56 -1.37
C THR A 85 -19.33 -0.44 -2.88
N GLU A 86 -19.02 0.76 -3.38
CA GLU A 86 -18.83 1.05 -4.81
C GLU A 86 -17.75 0.21 -5.50
N PHE A 87 -16.85 -0.43 -4.74
CA PHE A 87 -15.80 -1.30 -5.24
C PHE A 87 -16.12 -2.79 -5.15
N LEU A 88 -17.23 -3.18 -4.49
CA LEU A 88 -17.61 -4.59 -4.38
C LEU A 88 -17.86 -5.19 -5.78
N GLY A 89 -17.18 -6.30 -6.08
CA GLY A 89 -17.27 -6.96 -7.39
C GLY A 89 -16.60 -6.18 -8.53
N GLN A 90 -15.77 -5.17 -8.23
CA GLN A 90 -15.06 -4.35 -9.22
C GLN A 90 -13.57 -4.71 -9.33
N GLU A 91 -13.16 -5.90 -8.91
CA GLU A 91 -11.78 -6.38 -8.95
C GLU A 91 -11.19 -6.27 -10.36
N TRP A 92 -11.96 -6.66 -11.38
CA TRP A 92 -11.56 -6.54 -12.79
C TRP A 92 -11.34 -5.11 -13.25
N LEU A 93 -12.13 -4.16 -12.76
CA LEU A 93 -11.94 -2.74 -13.06
C LEU A 93 -10.63 -2.25 -12.46
N ILE A 94 -10.35 -2.60 -11.21
CA ILE A 94 -9.09 -2.26 -10.54
C ILE A 94 -7.91 -2.88 -11.25
N GLU A 95 -8.00 -4.17 -11.62
CA GLU A 95 -6.97 -4.85 -12.40
C GLU A 95 -6.67 -4.09 -13.71
N ASN A 96 -7.70 -3.67 -14.45
CA ASN A 96 -7.50 -2.90 -15.69
C ASN A 96 -6.84 -1.55 -15.46
N VAL A 97 -7.19 -0.84 -14.37
CA VAL A 97 -6.54 0.43 -14.01
C VAL A 97 -5.07 0.19 -13.68
N ILE A 98 -4.71 -0.94 -13.06
CA ILE A 98 -3.31 -1.29 -12.80
C ILE A 98 -2.57 -1.59 -14.11
N ARG A 99 -3.19 -2.38 -15.00
CA ARG A 99 -2.57 -2.82 -16.26
C ARG A 99 -2.34 -1.70 -17.25
N ASN A 100 -3.26 -0.74 -17.32
CA ASN A 100 -3.25 0.30 -18.34
C ASN A 100 -3.86 1.61 -17.80
N PRO A 101 -3.25 2.22 -16.76
CA PRO A 101 -3.74 3.48 -16.20
C PRO A 101 -3.71 4.59 -17.24
N SER A 102 -4.40 5.70 -17.02
CA SER A 102 -4.23 6.89 -17.86
C SER A 102 -2.86 7.54 -17.64
N ILE A 103 -2.41 7.60 -16.39
CA ILE A 103 -1.16 8.24 -16.00
C ILE A 103 -0.60 7.58 -14.74
N ILE A 104 0.73 7.48 -14.65
CA ILE A 104 1.45 7.08 -13.44
C ILE A 104 2.33 8.25 -13.00
N ILE A 105 2.27 8.59 -11.72
CA ILE A 105 3.05 9.69 -11.12
C ILE A 105 3.67 9.25 -9.79
N ARG A 106 4.66 9.99 -9.29
CA ARG A 106 5.17 9.80 -7.93
C ARG A 106 4.09 10.19 -6.90
N ASP A 107 3.99 9.41 -5.82
CA ASP A 107 3.10 9.74 -4.73
C ASP A 107 3.60 10.97 -3.96
N ASN A 108 4.85 10.92 -3.47
CA ASN A 108 5.55 12.05 -2.90
C ASN A 108 6.83 12.36 -3.70
N PRO A 109 6.78 13.29 -4.67
CA PRO A 109 7.95 13.63 -5.51
C PRO A 109 9.04 14.40 -4.76
N ASP A 110 8.73 14.96 -3.59
CA ASP A 110 9.68 15.74 -2.79
C ASP A 110 10.52 14.83 -1.87
N ASP A 111 10.19 13.53 -1.78
CA ASP A 111 10.90 12.51 -0.99
C ASP A 111 11.51 11.42 -1.91
N PRO A 112 12.85 11.35 -2.06
CA PRO A 112 13.50 10.40 -2.95
C PRO A 112 13.47 8.95 -2.44
N GLU A 113 13.26 8.74 -1.13
CA GLU A 113 13.14 7.39 -0.54
C GLU A 113 11.74 6.82 -0.72
N ASN A 114 10.74 7.69 -0.95
CA ASN A 114 9.40 7.26 -1.29
C ASN A 114 9.35 6.61 -2.69
N LYS A 115 9.28 5.29 -2.72
CA LYS A 115 9.13 4.49 -3.96
C LYS A 115 7.67 4.26 -4.36
N ARG A 116 6.72 4.97 -3.76
CA ARG A 116 5.31 4.85 -4.10
C ARG A 116 4.96 5.63 -5.34
N GLU A 117 4.06 5.04 -6.11
CA GLU A 117 3.55 5.58 -7.35
C GLU A 117 2.02 5.57 -7.31
N ARG A 118 1.40 6.60 -7.90
CA ARG A 118 -0.04 6.70 -8.05
C ARG A 118 -0.44 6.39 -9.49
N TYR A 119 -1.30 5.40 -9.64
CA TYR A 119 -1.86 4.94 -10.90
C TYR A 119 -3.26 5.54 -10.97
N LEU A 120 -3.48 6.37 -11.98
CA LEU A 120 -4.65 7.22 -12.08
C LEU A 120 -5.44 6.87 -13.34
N ASP A 121 -6.76 6.71 -13.21
CA ASP A 121 -7.65 6.63 -14.37
C ASP A 121 -9.05 7.19 -14.06
N LEU A 122 -9.78 7.54 -15.11
CA LEU A 122 -11.18 7.94 -15.02
C LEU A 122 -12.07 6.74 -15.34
N VAL A 123 -12.95 6.39 -14.42
CA VAL A 123 -13.85 5.23 -14.55
C VAL A 123 -15.29 5.61 -14.26
N VAL A 124 -16.21 4.75 -14.68
CA VAL A 124 -17.61 4.76 -14.25
C VAL A 124 -17.82 3.52 -13.39
N LEU A 125 -17.99 3.70 -12.08
CA LEU A 125 -18.33 2.59 -11.19
C LEU A 125 -19.83 2.25 -11.36
N PRO A 126 -20.25 0.98 -11.26
CA PRO A 126 -21.64 0.60 -11.52
C PRO A 126 -22.68 1.32 -10.66
N GLU A 127 -22.35 1.62 -9.40
CA GLU A 127 -23.21 2.38 -8.49
C GLU A 127 -23.08 3.90 -8.67
N ALA A 128 -22.10 4.36 -9.44
CA ALA A 128 -21.87 5.77 -9.70
C ALA A 128 -22.56 6.22 -10.99
N SER A 129 -23.53 7.12 -10.87
CA SER A 129 -24.10 7.85 -12.02
C SER A 129 -23.15 8.91 -12.63
N THR A 130 -21.89 8.92 -12.19
CA THR A 130 -20.90 9.95 -12.50
C THR A 130 -19.52 9.34 -12.67
N VAL A 131 -18.71 9.92 -13.56
CA VAL A 131 -17.29 9.59 -13.68
C VAL A 131 -16.58 9.87 -12.36
N ARG A 132 -15.70 8.95 -11.97
CA ARG A 132 -14.80 9.03 -10.81
C ARG A 132 -13.36 9.00 -11.29
N GLU A 133 -12.48 9.70 -10.58
CA GLU A 133 -11.05 9.43 -10.66
C GLU A 133 -10.74 8.31 -9.67
N ILE A 134 -10.12 7.25 -10.16
CA ILE A 134 -9.52 6.19 -9.34
C ILE A 134 -8.06 6.51 -9.15
N VAL A 135 -7.61 6.46 -7.90
CA VAL A 135 -6.21 6.56 -7.51
C VAL A 135 -5.81 5.26 -6.83
N ILE A 136 -4.92 4.49 -7.46
CA ILE A 136 -4.31 3.30 -6.86
C ILE A 136 -2.89 3.68 -6.46
N VAL A 137 -2.56 3.50 -5.18
CA VAL A 137 -1.21 3.74 -4.66
C VAL A 137 -0.48 2.40 -4.61
N VAL A 138 0.63 2.32 -5.34
CA VAL A 138 1.47 1.12 -5.44
C VAL A 138 2.81 1.41 -4.79
N ASP A 139 3.24 0.56 -3.87
CA ASP A 139 4.50 0.66 -3.17
C ASP A 139 5.54 -0.31 -3.76
N HIS A 140 6.61 0.26 -4.31
CA HIS A 140 7.74 -0.47 -4.89
C HIS A 140 8.99 -0.44 -3.97
N SER A 141 8.85 -0.11 -2.68
CA SER A 141 10.00 0.08 -1.77
C SER A 141 10.63 -1.23 -1.27
N TYR A 142 9.87 -2.32 -1.23
CA TYR A 142 10.33 -3.60 -0.69
C TYR A 142 11.29 -4.30 -1.65
N LYS A 143 12.60 -4.09 -1.47
CA LYS A 143 13.66 -4.69 -2.32
C LYS A 143 13.61 -6.22 -2.42
N GLN A 144 13.07 -6.90 -1.41
CA GLN A 144 12.92 -8.36 -1.39
C GLN A 144 11.69 -8.85 -2.15
N ARG A 145 10.74 -7.97 -2.49
CA ARG A 145 9.55 -8.29 -3.26
C ARG A 145 9.78 -7.85 -4.70
N GLU A 146 9.69 -8.80 -5.62
CA GLU A 146 9.77 -8.52 -7.06
C GLU A 146 8.45 -7.97 -7.64
N PHE A 147 7.59 -7.38 -6.79
CA PHE A 147 6.29 -6.87 -7.17
C PHE A 147 5.94 -5.58 -6.41
N GLY A 148 5.16 -4.72 -7.04
CA GLY A 148 4.53 -3.56 -6.39
C GLY A 148 3.33 -4.00 -5.56
N ASP A 149 3.29 -3.58 -4.29
CA ASP A 149 2.17 -3.87 -3.38
C ASP A 149 1.16 -2.72 -3.43
N VAL A 150 -0.11 -3.02 -3.73
CA VAL A 150 -1.15 -2.00 -3.62
C VAL A 150 -1.44 -1.75 -2.16
N VAL A 151 -1.26 -0.51 -1.72
CA VAL A 151 -1.46 -0.10 -0.32
C VAL A 151 -2.75 0.66 -0.11
N THR A 152 -3.31 1.28 -1.16
CA THR A 152 -4.55 2.06 -1.06
C THR A 152 -5.23 2.19 -2.42
N ILE A 153 -6.57 2.17 -2.43
CA ILE A 153 -7.40 2.54 -3.59
C ILE A 153 -8.39 3.61 -3.16
N ILE A 154 -8.49 4.69 -3.94
CA ILE A 154 -9.35 5.84 -3.64
C ILE A 154 -10.22 6.17 -4.84
N SER A 155 -11.53 6.32 -4.61
CA SER A 155 -12.50 6.89 -5.54
C SER A 155 -12.69 8.37 -5.22
N LYS A 156 -12.35 9.26 -6.15
CA LYS A 156 -12.54 10.70 -6.01
C LYS A 156 -13.74 11.16 -6.83
N LYS A 157 -14.70 11.82 -6.17
CA LYS A 157 -15.87 12.43 -6.82
C LYS A 157 -15.53 13.73 -7.54
N LYS A 158 -14.55 14.49 -7.02
CA LYS A 158 -14.12 15.77 -7.58
C LYS A 158 -12.86 15.55 -8.40
N LEU A 159 -12.96 15.86 -9.69
CA LEU A 159 -11.84 15.84 -10.62
C LEU A 159 -11.04 17.13 -10.41
N ASN A 160 -10.15 17.11 -9.42
CA ASN A 160 -9.25 18.22 -9.17
C ASN A 160 -8.04 18.10 -10.10
N GLN A 161 -7.38 19.23 -10.37
CA GLN A 161 -6.10 19.19 -11.08
C GLN A 161 -5.05 18.50 -10.20
N GLU A 162 -4.57 17.35 -10.64
CA GLU A 162 -3.44 16.68 -10.01
C GLU A 162 -2.15 17.48 -10.26
N ARG A 163 -1.40 17.74 -9.20
CA ARG A 163 -0.11 18.43 -9.31
C ARG A 163 0.95 17.43 -9.74
N LEU A 164 1.45 17.57 -10.97
CA LEU A 164 2.55 16.77 -11.52
C LEU A 164 3.92 17.27 -11.05
N LYS A 165 4.10 17.49 -9.74
CA LYS A 165 5.44 17.75 -9.21
C LYS A 165 6.31 16.51 -9.49
N GLY A 166 7.48 16.70 -10.10
CA GLY A 166 8.34 15.60 -10.55
C GLY A 166 7.96 14.98 -11.91
N GLY A 167 6.89 15.46 -12.55
CA GLY A 167 6.46 14.99 -13.87
C GLY A 167 5.65 13.69 -13.85
N ALA A 168 5.25 13.23 -15.04
CA ALA A 168 4.59 11.94 -15.23
C ALA A 168 5.63 10.86 -15.51
N ILE A 169 5.51 9.72 -14.83
CA ILE A 169 6.32 8.51 -15.08
C ILE A 169 5.80 7.81 -16.34
N TYR A 170 4.48 7.80 -16.51
CA TYR A 170 3.79 7.19 -17.64
C TYR A 170 2.59 8.04 -18.02
N VAL A 171 2.33 8.15 -19.33
CA VAL A 171 1.08 8.70 -19.87
C VAL A 171 0.61 7.75 -20.97
N ARG A 172 -0.64 7.29 -20.87
CA ARG A 172 -1.24 6.41 -21.87
C ARG A 172 -1.31 7.13 -23.22
N HIS A 173 -0.61 6.59 -24.21
CA HIS A 173 -0.67 7.13 -25.57
C HIS A 173 -2.07 6.92 -26.16
N GLN A 174 -2.72 7.99 -26.61
CA GLN A 174 -3.85 7.85 -27.53
C GLN A 174 -3.31 7.49 -28.92
N PRO A 175 -3.95 6.55 -29.65
CA PRO A 175 -3.59 6.30 -31.03
C PRO A 175 -3.71 7.62 -31.82
N PRO A 176 -2.81 7.88 -32.78
CA PRO A 176 -2.89 9.08 -33.60
C PRO A 176 -4.28 9.15 -34.24
N THR A 177 -4.99 10.25 -34.01
CA THR A 177 -6.24 10.50 -34.71
C THR A 177 -5.92 10.51 -36.19
N THR A 178 -6.41 9.51 -36.92
CA THR A 178 -6.32 9.50 -38.37
C THR A 178 -7.09 10.72 -38.84
N LYS A 179 -6.37 11.78 -39.22
CA LYS A 179 -6.95 12.85 -40.01
C LYS A 179 -7.47 12.16 -41.26
N LYS A 180 -8.79 11.96 -41.36
CA LYS A 180 -9.41 11.69 -42.65
C LYS A 180 -9.07 12.89 -43.51
N ASP A 181 -8.10 12.70 -44.40
CA ASP A 181 -7.89 13.61 -45.51
C ASP A 181 -9.24 13.73 -46.22
N LYS A 182 -9.80 14.94 -46.17
CA LYS A 182 -10.99 15.29 -46.93
C LYS A 182 -10.57 15.32 -48.40
N GLY A 183 -10.74 14.19 -49.08
CA GLY A 183 -10.86 14.15 -50.53
C GLY A 183 -12.22 14.68 -50.98
#